data_AF-A0A7J6E772-F1
#
_entry.id   AF-A0A7J6E772-F1
#
_cell.length_a   1.000
_cell.length_b   1.000
_cell.length_c   1.000
_cell.angle_alpha   90.00
_cell.angle_beta   90.00
_cell.angle_gamma   90.00
#
_symmetry.space_group_name_H-M   'P 1'
#
loop_
_entity.id
_entity.type
_entity.pdbx_description
1 polymer ?
#
loop_
_entity_poly.entity_id
_entity_poly.type
_entity_poly.pdbx_seq_one_letter_code
_entity_poly.pdbx_strand_id
1 'polypeptide(L)'
;MGISRDSMHKRRATGGKKKAWRKKRKYELGRQPANTKLSSNKTVRRIRVRGGNVKWRALRLDTGNFSWGSEAVTRKLVDAAPFKQWYLQHYGVDIGRKKKTPAAAAAAKKDTPEEGEAAAPAAEEAKKSNHVQRKIEKRQEARTLDAHIEEQFSSGRLYACISSRPGQCGRADGYILEGKELEFYVKKLQRKKGKAAGCCLKSVLLAFYTFSLYELICFSYRQSVLLLSRTCYEPLIETTFEKILFG
;
A
#
# COMPACT_ATOMS: atom_id res chain seq x y z
N MET A 1 17.59 -8.62 -33.61
CA MET A 1 16.96 -7.39 -33.09
C MET A 1 15.73 -7.75 -32.27
N GLY A 2 15.60 -7.20 -31.06
CA GLY A 2 14.51 -7.55 -30.12
C GLY A 2 13.17 -6.88 -30.46
N ILE A 3 12.52 -6.33 -29.42
CA ILE A 3 11.25 -5.58 -29.53
C ILE A 3 11.42 -4.43 -30.54
N SER A 4 10.42 -4.23 -31.39
CA SER A 4 10.36 -3.14 -32.36
C SER A 4 9.19 -2.20 -32.04
N ARG A 5 9.40 -0.91 -32.20
CA ARG A 5 8.42 0.16 -31.96
C ARG A 5 7.72 0.65 -33.23
N ASP A 6 7.96 0.00 -34.37
CA ASP A 6 7.30 0.33 -35.63
C ASP A 6 5.79 0.06 -35.54
N SER A 7 4.99 0.72 -36.37
CA SER A 7 3.54 0.48 -36.44
C SER A 7 3.15 -0.48 -37.57
N MET A 8 4.12 -0.97 -38.36
CA MET A 8 3.85 -1.77 -39.57
C MET A 8 3.33 -3.16 -39.24
N HIS A 9 3.71 -3.72 -38.09
CA HIS A 9 3.17 -4.99 -37.60
C HIS A 9 1.71 -4.89 -37.15
N LYS A 10 1.15 -3.68 -36.96
CA LYS A 10 -0.26 -3.47 -36.60
C LYS A 10 -1.15 -3.50 -37.84
N ARG A 11 -2.41 -3.90 -37.66
CA ARG A 11 -3.45 -3.88 -38.70
C ARG A 11 -3.73 -2.45 -39.20
N ARG A 12 -4.34 -2.33 -40.38
CA ARG A 12 -4.88 -1.06 -40.90
C ARG A 12 -6.07 -0.62 -40.06
N ALA A 13 -6.46 0.65 -40.17
CA ALA A 13 -7.69 1.16 -39.57
C ALA A 13 -8.93 0.37 -40.04
N THR A 14 -8.92 -0.07 -41.31
CA THR A 14 -9.95 -0.96 -41.90
C THR A 14 -9.89 -2.41 -41.40
N GLY A 15 -8.98 -2.76 -40.49
CA GLY A 15 -8.79 -4.13 -40.01
C GLY A 15 -7.93 -5.03 -40.92
N GLY A 16 -7.66 -4.61 -42.15
CA GLY A 16 -6.82 -5.37 -43.10
C GLY A 16 -5.39 -5.60 -42.60
N LYS A 17 -4.83 -6.79 -42.89
CA LYS A 17 -3.44 -7.14 -42.58
C LYS A 17 -2.48 -6.37 -43.50
N LYS A 18 -1.39 -5.82 -42.95
CA LYS A 18 -0.31 -5.20 -43.75
C LYS A 18 0.79 -6.22 -44.02
N LYS A 19 1.28 -6.27 -45.25
CA LYS A 19 2.50 -7.01 -45.61
C LYS A 19 3.73 -6.21 -45.17
N ALA A 20 4.72 -6.88 -44.59
CA ALA A 20 6.00 -6.26 -44.29
C ALA A 20 6.80 -6.10 -45.58
N TRP A 21 7.12 -4.85 -45.96
CA TRP A 21 7.89 -4.52 -47.17
C TRP A 21 9.39 -4.39 -46.91
N ARG A 22 9.80 -4.24 -45.64
CA ARG A 22 11.20 -4.14 -45.22
C ARG A 22 11.47 -4.88 -43.93
N LYS A 23 12.75 -5.15 -43.69
CA LYS A 23 13.25 -5.67 -42.40
C LYS A 23 13.19 -4.57 -41.32
N LYS A 24 13.23 -4.99 -40.04
CA LYS A 24 13.28 -4.10 -38.88
C LYS A 24 14.52 -3.19 -38.95
N ARG A 25 14.45 -1.96 -38.45
CA ARG A 25 15.60 -1.02 -38.39
C ARG A 25 16.09 -0.75 -36.96
N LYS A 26 17.40 -0.50 -36.80
CA LYS A 26 18.04 -0.31 -35.47
C LYS A 26 17.47 0.88 -34.69
N TYR A 27 17.02 1.94 -35.37
CA TYR A 27 16.43 3.11 -34.70
C TYR A 27 15.01 2.84 -34.15
N GLU A 28 14.36 1.75 -34.56
CA GLU A 28 13.02 1.36 -34.09
C GLU A 28 13.10 0.41 -32.88
N LEU A 29 14.31 0.09 -32.39
CA LEU A 29 14.48 -0.86 -31.31
C LEU A 29 13.82 -0.36 -30.01
N GLY A 30 13.08 -1.26 -29.35
CA GLY A 30 12.60 -1.12 -27.99
C GLY A 30 13.50 -1.84 -27.00
N ARG A 31 13.34 -1.53 -25.71
CA ARG A 31 13.96 -2.26 -24.60
C ARG A 31 12.88 -2.73 -23.64
N GLN A 32 13.12 -3.84 -22.95
CA GLN A 32 12.24 -4.31 -21.88
C GLN A 32 12.04 -3.24 -20.80
N PRO A 33 10.86 -3.21 -20.14
CA PRO A 33 10.60 -2.28 -19.05
C PRO A 33 11.55 -2.53 -17.87
N ALA A 34 11.74 -1.50 -17.06
CA ALA A 34 12.68 -1.53 -15.93
C ALA A 34 12.12 -2.20 -14.67
N ASN A 35 10.79 -2.20 -14.50
CA ASN A 35 10.06 -2.78 -13.36
C ASN A 35 10.71 -2.46 -11.99
N THR A 36 10.95 -1.17 -11.75
CA THR A 36 11.59 -0.63 -10.55
C THR A 36 10.91 -1.13 -9.28
N LYS A 37 11.70 -1.65 -8.33
CA LYS A 37 11.22 -2.13 -7.03
C LYS A 37 11.79 -1.30 -5.89
N LEU A 38 11.05 -1.28 -4.78
CA LEU A 38 11.53 -0.68 -3.54
C LEU A 38 12.56 -1.62 -2.89
N SER A 39 13.75 -1.12 -2.61
CA SER A 39 14.79 -1.86 -1.87
C SER A 39 15.89 -0.89 -1.46
N SER A 40 16.44 -1.08 -0.26
CA SER A 40 17.61 -0.36 0.25
C SER A 40 18.84 -0.50 -0.66
N ASN A 41 18.96 -1.62 -1.37
CA ASN A 41 20.07 -1.90 -2.28
C ASN A 41 19.88 -1.15 -3.61
N LYS A 42 20.20 0.14 -3.62
CA LYS A 42 20.10 1.01 -4.80
C LYS A 42 20.88 0.44 -5.98
N THR A 43 20.15 0.14 -7.05
CA THR A 43 20.72 -0.44 -8.28
C THR A 43 20.23 0.36 -9.47
N VAL A 44 21.13 1.12 -10.10
CA VAL A 44 20.83 1.92 -11.29
C VAL A 44 21.82 1.56 -12.39
N ARG A 45 21.31 1.12 -13.54
CA ARG A 45 22.13 0.76 -14.71
C ARG A 45 22.21 1.90 -15.70
N ARG A 46 23.42 2.17 -16.18
CA ARG A 46 23.67 3.09 -17.29
C ARG A 46 23.37 2.40 -18.61
N ILE A 47 22.59 3.03 -19.49
CA ILE A 47 22.23 2.50 -20.80
C ILE A 47 22.62 3.50 -21.89
N ARG A 48 23.52 3.11 -22.79
CA ARG A 48 23.82 3.87 -24.00
C ARG A 48 22.63 3.84 -24.96
N VAL A 49 22.26 5.00 -25.49
CA VAL A 49 21.17 5.19 -26.45
C VAL A 49 21.71 5.75 -27.78
N ARG A 50 20.80 5.97 -28.74
CA ARG A 50 21.13 6.54 -30.05
C ARG A 50 21.76 7.94 -29.87
N GLY A 51 22.72 8.26 -30.72
CA GLY A 51 23.43 9.56 -30.68
C GLY A 51 24.49 9.65 -29.59
N GLY A 52 24.90 8.53 -28.98
CA GLY A 52 25.95 8.51 -27.96
C GLY A 52 25.50 8.88 -26.55
N ASN A 53 24.28 9.40 -26.40
CA ASN A 53 23.68 9.77 -25.12
C ASN A 53 23.46 8.55 -24.20
N VAL A 54 23.15 8.85 -22.94
CA VAL A 54 22.97 7.87 -21.88
C VAL A 54 21.62 8.07 -21.19
N LYS A 55 20.97 6.97 -20.84
CA LYS A 55 19.81 6.93 -19.94
C LYS A 55 20.12 6.11 -18.71
N TRP A 56 19.44 6.42 -17.62
CA TRP A 56 19.60 5.72 -16.34
C TRP A 56 18.38 4.88 -16.07
N ARG A 57 18.59 3.57 -15.91
CA ARG A 57 17.54 2.62 -15.60
C ARG A 57 17.65 2.22 -14.14
N ALA A 58 16.78 2.76 -13.31
CA ALA A 58 16.63 2.24 -11.96
C ALA A 58 16.03 0.83 -12.02
N LEU A 59 16.59 -0.09 -11.25
CA LEU A 59 16.01 -1.40 -10.97
C LEU A 59 15.51 -1.44 -9.52
N ARG A 60 16.27 -0.83 -8.61
CA ARG A 60 15.95 -0.74 -7.19
C ARG A 60 16.25 0.67 -6.67
N LEU A 61 15.29 1.25 -5.95
CA LEU A 61 15.40 2.55 -5.28
C LEU A 61 14.69 2.47 -3.93
N ASP A 62 15.17 3.22 -2.95
CA ASP A 62 14.59 3.39 -1.61
C ASP A 62 14.24 4.86 -1.31
N THR A 63 14.97 5.78 -1.94
CA THR A 63 14.94 7.22 -1.68
C THR A 63 14.61 8.00 -2.95
N GLY A 64 14.06 9.21 -2.77
CA GLY A 64 13.61 10.09 -3.85
C GLY A 64 13.42 11.53 -3.36
N ASN A 65 13.45 12.53 -4.25
CA ASN A 65 13.24 13.92 -3.82
C ASN A 65 11.75 14.28 -3.88
N PHE A 66 11.17 14.65 -2.74
CA PHE A 66 9.75 14.99 -2.61
C PHE A 66 9.56 16.44 -2.21
N SER A 67 8.69 17.13 -2.95
CA SER A 67 8.32 18.52 -2.71
C SER A 67 7.04 18.63 -1.89
N TRP A 68 7.07 19.50 -0.89
CA TRP A 68 5.90 20.04 -0.22
C TRP A 68 5.48 21.32 -0.96
N GLY A 69 4.32 21.28 -1.64
CA GLY A 69 3.89 22.32 -2.56
C GLY A 69 3.52 23.63 -1.86
N SER A 70 2.68 23.54 -0.82
CA SER A 70 2.24 24.69 -0.02
C SER A 70 3.39 25.46 0.64
N GLU A 71 4.37 24.75 1.19
CA GLU A 71 5.50 25.35 1.93
C GLU A 71 6.75 25.59 1.07
N ALA A 72 6.74 25.20 -0.21
CA ALA A 72 7.88 25.27 -1.14
C ALA A 72 9.18 24.59 -0.62
N VAL A 73 9.05 23.41 -0.01
CA VAL A 73 10.17 22.66 0.60
C VAL A 73 10.41 21.33 -0.10
N THR A 74 11.66 21.00 -0.40
CA THR A 74 12.01 19.69 -0.97
C THR A 74 12.91 18.89 -0.02
N ARG A 75 12.59 17.60 0.20
CA ARG A 75 13.38 16.68 1.03
C ARG A 75 13.50 15.29 0.39
N LYS A 76 14.57 14.57 0.76
CA LYS A 76 15.01 13.30 0.13
C LYS A 76 14.19 12.05 0.52
N LEU A 77 13.14 12.21 1.33
CA LEU A 77 12.36 11.10 1.85
C LEU A 77 10.91 11.54 2.05
N VAL A 78 9.95 10.65 1.80
CA VAL A 78 8.50 10.89 1.98
C VAL A 78 8.12 10.89 3.47
N ASP A 79 9.01 10.42 4.33
CA ASP A 79 8.75 10.35 5.76
C ASP A 79 8.52 11.74 6.33
N ALA A 80 7.69 11.82 7.37
CA ALA A 80 7.34 13.08 7.99
C ALA A 80 8.51 13.73 8.72
N ALA A 81 9.49 12.95 9.19
CA ALA A 81 10.62 13.43 10.00
C ALA A 81 11.42 14.59 9.39
N PRO A 82 11.93 14.52 8.14
CA PRO A 82 12.66 15.63 7.52
C PRO A 82 11.82 16.90 7.32
N PHE A 83 10.50 16.76 7.15
CA PHE A 83 9.59 17.90 7.03
C PHE A 83 9.25 18.51 8.40
N LYS A 84 9.10 17.69 9.45
CA LYS A 84 8.95 18.14 10.84
C LYS A 84 10.15 18.94 11.32
N GLN A 85 11.37 18.43 11.06
CA GLN A 85 12.60 19.12 11.42
C GLN A 85 12.69 20.49 10.75
N TRP A 86 12.33 20.57 9.47
CA TRP A 86 12.28 21.84 8.76
C TRP A 86 11.21 22.77 9.35
N TYR A 87 10.03 22.26 9.65
CA TYR A 87 8.94 23.08 10.19
C TYR A 87 9.26 23.65 11.58
N LEU A 88 9.92 22.86 12.44
CA LEU A 88 10.47 23.35 13.72
C LEU A 88 11.48 24.48 13.50
N GLN A 89 12.39 24.33 12.54
CA GLN A 89 13.38 25.37 12.22
C GLN A 89 12.74 26.63 11.63
N HIS A 90 11.67 26.46 10.83
CA HIS A 90 11.05 27.56 10.08
C HIS A 90 10.07 28.37 10.93
N TYR A 91 9.18 27.68 11.65
CA TYR A 91 8.10 28.26 12.44
C TYR A 91 8.33 28.21 13.95
N GLY A 92 9.30 27.44 14.44
CA GLY A 92 9.53 27.24 15.87
C GLY A 92 8.48 26.37 16.56
N VAL A 93 7.64 25.66 15.79
CA VAL A 93 6.50 24.87 16.30
C VAL A 93 6.68 23.40 15.94
N ASP A 94 6.36 22.51 16.88
CA ASP A 94 6.35 21.07 16.64
C ASP A 94 5.03 20.61 16.02
N ILE A 95 5.07 20.00 14.83
CA ILE A 95 3.90 19.33 14.22
C ILE A 95 3.82 17.87 14.64
N GLY A 96 2.61 17.43 14.97
CA GLY A 96 2.29 16.01 15.16
C GLY A 96 2.62 15.50 16.57
N ARG A 97 2.69 16.39 17.57
CA ARG A 97 2.46 15.99 18.96
C ARG A 97 1.00 15.57 19.04
N LYS A 98 0.74 14.27 19.25
CA LYS A 98 -0.62 13.81 19.56
C LYS A 98 -1.13 14.65 20.73
N LYS A 99 -2.29 15.27 20.57
CA LYS A 99 -3.02 15.96 21.65
C LYS A 99 -3.08 14.97 22.82
N LYS A 100 -2.26 15.14 23.86
CA LYS A 100 -2.43 14.41 25.11
C LYS A 100 -3.72 14.96 25.70
N THR A 101 -4.80 14.19 25.61
CA THR A 101 -6.00 14.44 26.40
C THR A 101 -5.58 14.53 27.87
N PRO A 102 -6.03 15.54 28.64
CA PRO A 102 -5.60 15.79 30.03
C PRO A 102 -6.16 14.77 31.04
N ALA A 103 -6.37 13.52 30.63
CA ALA A 103 -6.86 12.43 31.49
C ALA A 103 -5.78 11.36 31.82
N ALA A 104 -4.61 11.40 31.15
CA ALA A 104 -3.52 10.44 31.36
C ALA A 104 -2.28 11.06 32.05
N ALA A 105 -2.46 12.16 32.78
CA ALA A 105 -1.37 12.88 33.48
C ALA A 105 -1.42 12.71 35.03
N ALA A 106 -2.40 11.98 35.57
CA ALA A 106 -2.60 11.86 37.03
C ALA A 106 -2.03 10.57 37.66
N ALA A 107 -1.45 9.65 36.88
CA ALA A 107 -0.97 8.36 37.39
C ALA A 107 0.48 8.08 37.00
N ALA A 108 1.41 8.97 37.35
CA ALA A 108 2.85 8.69 37.39
C ALA A 108 3.58 9.82 38.11
N LYS A 109 3.38 9.92 39.42
CA LYS A 109 4.25 10.73 40.28
C LYS A 109 4.44 10.00 41.60
N LYS A 110 5.27 8.95 41.56
CA LYS A 110 6.02 8.48 42.72
C LYS A 110 7.25 7.66 42.26
N ASP A 111 8.40 8.29 42.49
CA ASP A 111 9.76 7.74 42.71
C ASP A 111 10.66 7.31 41.51
N THR A 112 11.58 8.21 41.15
CA THR A 112 12.92 8.05 40.49
C THR A 112 13.92 7.38 41.50
N PRO A 113 15.16 6.90 41.17
CA PRO A 113 16.00 7.10 39.96
C PRO A 113 16.91 5.90 39.49
N GLU A 114 17.36 5.88 38.23
CA GLU A 114 18.79 5.68 37.83
C GLU A 114 18.99 5.86 36.30
N GLU A 115 20.17 6.36 35.92
CA GLU A 115 20.56 6.96 34.63
C GLU A 115 21.18 5.99 33.59
N GLY A 116 21.32 6.47 32.33
CA GLY A 116 22.22 5.93 31.30
C GLY A 116 21.65 5.86 29.87
N GLU A 117 21.12 6.94 29.29
CA GLU A 117 21.74 7.85 28.29
C GLU A 117 22.32 7.26 26.98
N ALA A 118 21.75 7.68 25.82
CA ALA A 118 22.52 8.33 24.74
C ALA A 118 21.58 9.12 23.78
N ALA A 119 21.36 10.38 24.15
CA ALA A 119 21.28 11.59 23.30
C ALA A 119 20.29 11.66 22.11
N ALA A 120 19.10 12.20 22.37
CA ALA A 120 18.50 13.21 21.49
C ALA A 120 18.40 14.51 22.31
N PRO A 121 19.14 15.58 21.96
CA PRO A 121 19.16 16.78 22.79
C PRO A 121 17.77 17.40 22.79
N ALA A 122 17.32 17.69 24.00
CA ALA A 122 16.27 18.62 24.29
C ALA A 122 16.47 19.89 23.44
N ALA A 123 15.37 20.40 22.89
CA ALA A 123 15.30 21.78 22.47
C ALA A 123 15.43 22.64 23.74
N GLU A 124 16.67 22.87 24.16
CA GLU A 124 17.04 24.04 24.94
C GLU A 124 16.55 25.24 24.13
N GLU A 125 15.73 26.10 24.73
CA GLU A 125 15.45 27.41 24.17
C GLU A 125 16.75 28.22 24.21
N ALA A 126 17.63 27.98 23.24
CA ALA A 126 18.75 28.84 22.97
C ALA A 126 18.17 30.24 22.79
N LYS A 127 18.56 31.18 23.67
CA LYS A 127 18.10 32.57 23.67
C LYS A 127 18.28 33.15 22.27
N LYS A 128 17.21 33.13 21.46
CA LYS A 128 17.21 33.69 20.11
C LYS A 128 17.19 35.21 20.25
N SER A 129 17.92 35.89 19.38
CA SER A 129 17.91 37.36 19.37
C SER A 129 16.50 37.89 19.06
N ASN A 130 16.16 39.06 19.60
CA ASN A 130 14.87 39.74 19.37
C ASN A 130 14.56 39.97 17.88
N HIS A 131 15.58 39.96 17.01
CA HIS A 131 15.37 40.03 15.56
C HIS A 131 14.91 38.71 14.94
N VAL A 132 15.38 37.57 15.47
CA VAL A 132 14.95 36.24 15.03
C VAL A 132 13.53 35.94 15.51
N GLN A 133 13.18 36.33 16.75
CA GLN A 133 11.82 36.18 17.28
C GLN A 133 10.80 36.93 16.41
N ARG A 134 11.03 38.22 16.13
CA ARG A 134 10.18 39.01 15.22
C ARG A 134 10.05 38.41 13.81
N LYS A 135 11.09 37.72 13.31
CA LYS A 135 11.02 37.03 12.01
C LYS A 135 10.14 35.77 12.07
N ILE A 136 10.18 35.05 13.19
CA ILE A 136 9.36 33.85 13.38
C ILE A 136 7.90 34.24 13.57
N GLU A 137 7.61 35.25 14.40
CA GLU A 137 6.26 35.77 14.63
C GLU A 137 5.58 36.19 13.31
N LYS A 138 6.28 36.97 12.47
CA LYS A 138 5.78 37.33 11.13
C LYS A 138 5.47 36.14 10.23
N ARG A 139 6.17 35.02 10.38
CA ARG A 139 5.89 33.79 9.61
C ARG A 139 4.73 33.01 10.21
N GLN A 140 4.52 33.08 11.52
CA GLN A 140 3.41 32.42 12.19
C GLN A 140 2.06 32.99 11.74
N GLU A 141 2.01 34.26 11.33
CA GLU A 141 0.79 34.90 10.81
C GLU A 141 0.24 34.20 9.55
N ALA A 142 1.10 33.76 8.64
CA ALA A 142 0.70 33.09 7.39
C ALA A 142 0.47 31.58 7.56
N ARG A 143 0.52 31.05 8.78
CA ARG A 143 0.55 29.61 9.05
C ARG A 143 -0.85 28.99 8.98
N THR A 144 -1.13 28.28 7.89
CA THR A 144 -2.34 27.46 7.76
C THR A 144 -1.98 26.06 7.27
N LEU A 145 -2.33 25.03 8.04
CA LEU A 145 -2.17 23.63 7.64
C LEU A 145 -3.53 22.96 7.49
N ASP A 146 -3.62 22.09 6.48
CA ASP A 146 -4.81 21.27 6.25
C ASP A 146 -4.90 20.14 7.29
N ALA A 147 -6.11 19.90 7.81
CA ALA A 147 -6.35 18.92 8.87
C ALA A 147 -5.90 17.50 8.47
N HIS A 148 -6.10 17.09 7.21
CA HIS A 148 -5.70 15.76 6.74
C HIS A 148 -4.20 15.59 6.64
N ILE A 149 -3.45 16.69 6.50
CA ILE A 149 -1.99 16.66 6.51
C ILE A 149 -1.46 16.57 7.95
N GLU A 150 -2.08 17.25 8.91
CA GLU A 150 -1.71 17.16 10.34
C GLU A 150 -1.87 15.73 10.89
N GLU A 151 -2.93 15.03 10.50
CA GLU A 151 -3.15 13.62 10.84
C GLU A 151 -2.02 12.72 10.30
N GLN A 152 -1.56 12.98 9.07
CA GLN A 152 -0.45 12.22 8.46
C GLN A 152 0.88 12.50 9.17
N PHE A 153 1.14 13.75 9.55
CA PHE A 153 2.31 14.08 10.36
C PHE A 153 2.30 13.35 11.71
N SER A 154 1.14 13.13 12.32
CA SER A 154 1.01 12.32 13.54
C SER A 154 1.29 10.84 13.30
N SER A 155 0.93 10.32 12.13
CA SER A 155 1.25 8.94 11.72
C SER A 155 2.73 8.73 11.35
N GLY A 156 3.46 9.82 11.09
CA GLY A 156 4.86 9.79 10.68
C GLY A 156 5.09 9.48 9.19
N ARG A 157 4.03 9.22 8.43
CA ARG A 157 4.09 8.85 6.99
C ARG A 157 3.17 9.75 6.18
N LEU A 158 3.71 10.32 5.10
CA LEU A 158 2.96 11.18 4.19
C LEU A 158 2.57 10.42 2.92
N TYR A 159 1.43 10.77 2.32
CA TYR A 159 1.10 10.31 0.98
C TYR A 159 1.72 11.23 -0.07
N ALA A 160 2.34 10.63 -1.08
CA ALA A 160 3.00 11.37 -2.15
C ALA A 160 2.76 10.73 -3.52
N CYS A 161 2.86 11.55 -4.56
CA CYS A 161 2.81 11.13 -5.96
C CYS A 161 4.21 11.24 -6.59
N ILE A 162 4.63 10.21 -7.32
CA ILE A 162 5.88 10.23 -8.08
C ILE A 162 5.61 10.89 -9.44
N SER A 163 6.22 12.05 -9.70
CA SER A 163 6.09 12.80 -10.96
C SER A 163 7.21 12.47 -11.97
N SER A 164 8.26 11.80 -11.52
CA SER A 164 9.40 11.38 -12.34
C SER A 164 9.21 10.00 -13.01
N ARG A 165 10.13 9.64 -13.93
CA ARG A 165 10.10 8.39 -14.72
C ARG A 165 11.34 7.52 -14.41
N PRO A 166 11.34 6.74 -13.32
CA PRO A 166 12.56 6.09 -12.79
C PRO A 166 13.22 5.10 -13.76
N GLY A 167 12.47 4.50 -14.69
CA GLY A 167 13.03 3.63 -15.73
C GLY A 167 13.80 4.35 -16.85
N GLN A 168 13.72 5.68 -16.93
CA GLN A 168 14.40 6.52 -17.94
C GLN A 168 15.46 7.45 -17.32
N CYS A 169 15.11 8.09 -16.20
CA CYS A 169 15.99 9.04 -15.50
C CYS A 169 16.72 8.44 -14.30
N GLY A 170 16.32 7.25 -13.82
CA GLY A 170 16.96 6.60 -12.67
C GLY A 170 16.63 7.24 -11.31
N ARG A 171 15.64 8.14 -11.26
CA ARG A 171 15.23 8.90 -10.06
C ARG A 171 13.73 8.74 -9.82
N ALA A 172 13.33 8.81 -8.55
CA ALA A 172 11.95 8.71 -8.08
C ALA A 172 11.57 9.97 -7.31
N ASP A 173 11.57 11.11 -8.01
CA ASP A 173 11.16 12.40 -7.49
C ASP A 173 9.63 12.57 -7.60
N GLY A 174 9.06 13.36 -6.70
CA GLY A 174 7.61 13.52 -6.54
C GLY A 174 7.21 14.72 -5.68
N TYR A 175 5.93 14.78 -5.32
CA TYR A 175 5.37 15.80 -4.45
C TYR A 175 4.36 15.18 -3.46
N ILE A 176 4.18 15.84 -2.32
CA ILE A 176 3.21 15.45 -1.27
C ILE A 176 1.80 15.78 -1.77
N LEU A 177 0.84 14.89 -1.50
CA LEU A 177 -0.57 15.11 -1.85
C LEU A 177 -1.24 16.03 -0.82
N GLU A 178 -1.93 17.06 -1.29
CA GLU A 178 -2.58 18.07 -0.44
C GLU A 178 -4.03 18.35 -0.87
N GLY A 179 -4.85 18.83 0.07
CA GLY A 179 -6.23 19.28 -0.15
C GLY A 179 -7.12 18.27 -0.89
N LYS A 180 -7.83 18.75 -1.92
CA LYS A 180 -8.82 17.95 -2.68
C LYS A 180 -8.21 16.73 -3.37
N GLU A 181 -6.95 16.80 -3.80
CA GLU A 181 -6.28 15.65 -4.42
C GLU A 181 -6.08 14.53 -3.40
N LEU A 182 -5.64 14.90 -2.19
CA LEU A 182 -5.44 13.96 -1.09
C LEU A 182 -6.76 13.28 -0.70
N GLU A 183 -7.83 14.04 -0.51
CA GLU A 183 -9.16 13.51 -0.18
C GLU A 183 -9.64 12.49 -1.23
N PHE A 184 -9.46 12.81 -2.51
CA PHE A 184 -9.85 11.93 -3.61
C PHE A 184 -9.11 10.59 -3.56
N TYR A 185 -7.79 10.61 -3.33
CA TYR A 185 -6.99 9.39 -3.24
C TYR A 185 -7.27 8.60 -1.97
N VAL A 186 -7.45 9.25 -0.82
CA VAL A 186 -7.84 8.60 0.43
C VAL A 186 -9.18 7.89 0.28
N LYS A 187 -10.19 8.55 -0.31
CA LYS A 187 -11.49 7.95 -0.61
C LYS A 187 -11.37 6.75 -1.55
N LYS A 188 -10.52 6.83 -2.58
CA LYS A 188 -10.26 5.68 -3.48
C LYS A 188 -9.57 4.52 -2.76
N LEU A 189 -8.63 4.79 -1.85
CA LEU A 189 -7.95 3.78 -1.06
C LEU A 189 -8.93 3.04 -0.13
N GLN A 190 -9.79 3.79 0.56
CA GLN A 190 -10.84 3.23 1.42
C GLN A 190 -11.82 2.36 0.62
N ARG A 191 -12.29 2.82 -0.55
CA ARG A 191 -13.17 2.04 -1.44
C ARG A 191 -12.53 0.74 -1.94
N LYS A 192 -11.23 0.76 -2.26
CA LYS A 192 -10.52 -0.46 -2.67
C LYS A 192 -10.37 -1.45 -1.53
N LYS A 193 -10.05 -0.97 -0.31
CA LYS A 193 -9.99 -1.81 0.89
C LYS A 193 -11.34 -2.46 1.20
N GLY A 194 -12.44 -1.69 1.14
CA GLY A 194 -13.80 -2.20 1.34
C GLY A 194 -14.23 -3.24 0.30
N LYS A 195 -13.86 -3.08 -0.98
CA LYS A 195 -14.13 -4.10 -2.01
C LYS A 195 -13.36 -5.39 -1.80
N ALA A 196 -12.11 -5.31 -1.35
CA ALA A 196 -11.31 -6.49 -1.03
C ALA A 196 -11.90 -7.25 0.18
N ALA A 197 -12.30 -6.53 1.23
CA ALA A 197 -12.95 -7.12 2.40
C ALA A 197 -14.32 -7.75 2.08
N GLY A 198 -15.13 -7.09 1.25
CA GLY A 198 -16.44 -7.61 0.83
C GLY A 198 -16.37 -8.86 -0.05
N CYS A 199 -15.28 -9.06 -0.81
CA CYS A 199 -15.06 -10.28 -1.58
C CYS A 199 -14.81 -11.48 -0.64
N CYS A 200 -13.99 -11.29 0.40
CA CYS A 200 -13.71 -12.33 1.39
C CYS A 200 -14.94 -12.70 2.23
N LEU A 201 -15.74 -11.72 2.67
CA LEU A 201 -16.94 -12.00 3.45
C LEU A 201 -17.98 -12.80 2.66
N LYS A 202 -18.15 -12.49 1.36
CA LYS A 202 -19.07 -13.22 0.49
C LYS A 202 -18.63 -14.66 0.27
N SER A 203 -17.34 -14.91 0.07
CA SER A 203 -16.82 -16.28 -0.05
C SER A 203 -16.96 -17.08 1.26
N VAL A 204 -16.78 -16.42 2.41
CA VAL A 204 -16.94 -17.08 3.72
C VAL A 204 -18.41 -17.39 4.00
N LEU A 205 -19.33 -16.44 3.80
CA LEU A 205 -20.76 -16.67 3.96
C LEU A 205 -21.31 -17.74 3.01
N LEU A 206 -20.86 -17.77 1.74
CA LEU A 206 -21.27 -18.82 0.80
C LEU A 206 -20.77 -20.20 1.28
N ALA A 207 -19.53 -20.29 1.76
CA ALA A 207 -18.95 -21.52 2.26
C ALA A 207 -19.69 -22.05 3.50
N PHE A 208 -20.05 -21.16 4.44
CA PHE A 208 -20.86 -21.53 5.61
C PHE A 208 -22.26 -22.01 5.22
N TYR A 209 -22.91 -21.35 4.25
CA TYR A 209 -24.24 -21.73 3.79
C TYR A 209 -24.24 -23.07 3.05
N THR A 210 -23.20 -23.32 2.22
CA THR A 210 -23.04 -24.62 1.55
C THR A 210 -22.71 -25.75 2.52
N PHE A 211 -21.92 -25.48 3.56
CA PHE A 211 -21.59 -26.49 4.58
C PHE A 211 -22.82 -26.87 5.41
N SER A 212 -23.63 -25.89 5.83
CA SER A 212 -24.85 -26.13 6.58
C SER A 212 -25.93 -26.86 5.76
N LEU A 213 -26.07 -26.54 4.47
CA LEU A 213 -26.99 -27.26 3.57
C LEU A 213 -26.54 -28.71 3.34
N TYR A 214 -25.24 -28.96 3.22
CA TYR A 214 -24.73 -30.33 3.03
C TYR A 214 -24.94 -31.19 4.27
N GLU A 215 -24.72 -30.65 5.47
CA GLU A 215 -25.04 -31.33 6.73
C GLU A 215 -26.53 -31.66 6.86
N LEU A 216 -27.42 -30.72 6.50
CA LEU A 216 -28.87 -30.96 6.49
C LEU A 216 -29.30 -32.03 5.48
N ILE A 217 -28.70 -32.03 4.28
CA ILE A 217 -28.98 -33.04 3.25
C ILE A 217 -28.45 -34.41 3.67
N CYS A 218 -27.23 -34.50 4.21
CA CYS A 218 -26.65 -35.74 4.70
C CYS A 218 -27.43 -36.29 5.91
N PHE A 219 -27.90 -35.42 6.82
CA PHE A 219 -28.76 -35.82 7.93
C PHE A 219 -30.08 -36.40 7.44
N SER A 220 -30.74 -35.72 6.48
CA SER A 220 -31.97 -36.21 5.85
C SER A 220 -31.75 -37.57 5.15
N TYR A 221 -30.68 -37.72 4.37
CA TYR A 221 -30.39 -38.96 3.66
C TYR A 221 -30.08 -40.12 4.62
N ARG A 222 -29.35 -39.86 5.71
CA ARG A 222 -29.07 -40.85 6.75
C ARG A 222 -30.35 -41.30 7.47
N GLN A 223 -31.28 -40.38 7.72
CA GLN A 223 -32.56 -40.68 8.34
C GLN A 223 -33.47 -41.49 7.41
N SER A 224 -33.46 -41.18 6.10
CA SER A 224 -34.16 -41.97 5.08
C SER A 224 -33.60 -43.38 4.90
N VAL A 225 -32.27 -43.56 4.90
CA VAL A 225 -31.63 -44.88 4.81
C VAL A 225 -31.93 -45.74 6.05
N LEU A 226 -31.91 -45.15 7.26
CA LEU A 226 -32.30 -45.85 8.49
C LEU A 226 -33.77 -46.28 8.51
N LEU A 227 -34.67 -45.50 7.88
CA LEU A 227 -36.07 -45.85 7.72
C LEU A 227 -36.27 -46.98 6.69
N LEU A 228 -35.57 -46.97 5.55
CA LEU A 228 -35.61 -48.09 4.59
C LEU A 228 -35.02 -49.39 5.17
N SER A 229 -34.01 -49.28 6.04
CA SER A 229 -33.38 -50.43 6.70
C SER A 229 -34.34 -51.13 7.67
N ARG A 230 -35.26 -50.38 8.29
CA ARG A 230 -36.24 -50.91 9.25
C ARG A 230 -37.49 -51.49 8.59
N THR A 231 -37.80 -51.11 7.35
CA THR A 231 -38.98 -51.63 6.63
C THR A 231 -38.70 -52.87 5.79
N CYS A 232 -37.43 -53.25 5.59
CA CYS A 232 -37.05 -54.35 4.69
C CYS A 232 -36.44 -55.58 5.39
N TYR A 233 -36.45 -55.65 6.73
CA TYR A 233 -35.90 -56.78 7.50
C TYR A 233 -36.82 -57.24 8.65
N GLU A 234 -38.09 -57.50 8.32
CA GLU A 234 -39.07 -58.35 9.02
C GLU A 234 -40.25 -58.43 8.04
N PRO A 235 -40.74 -59.61 7.56
CA PRO A 235 -40.81 -60.91 8.23
C PRO A 235 -40.51 -62.14 7.32
N LEU A 236 -39.59 -63.05 7.67
CA LEU A 236 -39.54 -64.37 7.01
C LEU A 236 -38.63 -65.43 7.67
N ILE A 237 -38.57 -65.54 9.01
CA ILE A 237 -37.93 -66.69 9.66
C ILE A 237 -38.69 -67.05 10.95
N GLU A 238 -39.85 -67.69 10.82
CA GLU A 238 -40.54 -68.28 11.98
C GLU A 238 -41.21 -69.64 11.69
N THR A 239 -40.76 -70.38 10.66
CA THR A 239 -41.39 -71.67 10.30
C THR A 239 -40.43 -72.80 9.87
N THR A 240 -39.18 -72.85 10.32
CA THR A 240 -38.27 -73.99 9.97
C THR A 240 -37.32 -74.49 11.06
N PHE A 241 -37.41 -74.06 12.32
CA PHE A 241 -36.45 -74.43 13.37
C PHE A 241 -36.82 -75.68 14.21
N GLU A 242 -37.61 -76.61 13.67
CA GLU A 242 -38.03 -77.84 14.38
C GLU A 242 -37.54 -79.16 13.74
N LYS A 243 -36.52 -79.13 12.86
CA LYS A 243 -36.03 -80.33 12.14
C LYS A 243 -34.54 -80.65 12.23
N ILE A 244 -33.75 -79.95 13.05
CA ILE A 244 -32.31 -80.24 13.19
C ILE A 244 -31.90 -80.19 14.67
N LEU A 245 -32.51 -81.07 15.47
CA LEU A 245 -32.08 -81.36 16.84
C LEU A 245 -32.30 -82.86 17.13
N PHE A 246 -31.91 -83.72 16.18
CA PHE A 246 -31.61 -85.13 16.37
C PHE A 246 -30.72 -85.58 15.19
N GLY A 247 -29.42 -85.76 15.48
CA GLY A 247 -28.37 -86.12 14.53
C GLY A 247 -27.00 -85.81 15.12
#